data_AF-A0A2S9G6C1-F1
#
_entry.id   AF-A0A2S9G6C1-F1
#
_cell.length_a   1.000
_cell.length_b   1.000
_cell.length_c   1.000
_cell.angle_alpha   90.00
_cell.angle_beta   90.00
_cell.angle_gamma   90.00
#
_symmetry.space_group_name_H-M   'P 1'
#
loop_
_entity.id
_entity.type
_entity.pdbx_description
1 polymer ?
#
loop_
_entity_poly.entity_id
_entity_poly.type
_entity_poly.pdbx_seq_one_letter_code
_entity_poly.pdbx_strand_id
1 'polypeptide(L)' 'AWPATLDRVLDAGGESAAYVPGHGAVVDAAFVRWQAAWLAARG' A
#
# COMPACT_ATOMS: atom_id res chain seq x y z
N ALA A 1 -10.05 -7.02 6.29
CA ALA A 1 -9.59 -5.77 6.94
C ALA A 1 -8.81 -4.93 5.94
N TRP A 2 -8.59 -3.65 6.24
CA TRP A 2 -7.90 -2.71 5.35
C TRP A 2 -6.50 -3.18 4.85
N PRO A 3 -5.62 -3.81 5.67
CA PRO A 3 -4.35 -4.34 5.19
C PRO A 3 -4.48 -5.31 4.00
N ALA A 4 -5.42 -6.24 4.05
CA ALA A 4 -5.67 -7.19 2.97
C ALA A 4 -6.22 -6.54 1.69
N THR A 5 -6.78 -5.33 1.77
CA THR A 5 -7.17 -4.55 0.59
C THR A 5 -5.94 -3.95 -0.09
N LEU A 6 -4.96 -3.48 0.68
CA LEU A 6 -3.71 -2.94 0.14
C LEU A 6 -2.92 -4.01 -0.62
N ASP A 7 -2.93 -5.27 -0.17
CA ASP A 7 -2.31 -6.38 -0.91
C ASP A 7 -2.91 -6.54 -2.32
N ARG A 8 -4.24 -6.46 -2.46
CA ARG A 8 -4.90 -6.54 -3.78
C ARG A 8 -4.60 -5.35 -4.67
N VAL A 9 -4.45 -4.16 -4.09
CA VAL A 9 -4.05 -2.95 -4.82
C VAL A 9 -2.63 -3.12 -5.37
N LEU A 10 -1.72 -3.69 -4.58
CA LEU A 10 -0.35 -4.01 -5.00
C LEU A 10 -0.31 -5.07 -6.09
N ASP A 11 -1.14 -6.10 -6.01
CA ASP A 11 -1.24 -7.14 -7.04
C ASP A 11 -1.74 -6.56 -8.37
N ALA A 12 -2.65 -5.59 -8.33
CA ALA A 12 -3.15 -4.92 -9.52
C ALA A 12 -2.15 -3.89 -10.11
N GLY A 13 -1.41 -3.17 -9.27
CA GLY A 13 -0.48 -2.14 -9.70
C GLY A 13 0.90 -2.68 -10.10
N GLY A 14 1.37 -3.74 -9.45
CA GLY A 14 2.72 -4.27 -9.62
C GLY A 14 3.79 -3.49 -8.86
N GLU A 15 5.01 -4.03 -8.86
CA GLU A 15 6.12 -3.55 -8.02
C GLU A 15 6.68 -2.19 -8.46
N SER A 16 6.64 -1.89 -9.76
CA SER A 16 7.18 -0.64 -10.34
C SER A 16 6.14 0.47 -10.49
N ALA A 17 4.92 0.29 -9.99
CA ALA A 17 3.88 1.31 -10.11
C ALA A 17 4.09 2.48 -9.13
N ALA A 18 3.66 3.65 -9.57
CA ALA A 18 3.47 4.81 -8.72
C ALA A 18 2.05 4.77 -8.10
N TYR A 19 1.98 4.82 -6.78
CA TYR A 19 0.73 4.83 -6.03
C TYR A 19 0.45 6.26 -5.55
N VAL A 20 -0.71 6.81 -5.95
CA VAL A 20 -1.10 8.19 -5.66
C VAL A 20 -2.16 8.22 -4.55
N PRO A 21 -1.82 8.67 -3.33
CA PRO A 21 -2.79 8.83 -2.26
C PRO A 21 -3.68 10.06 -2.51
N GLY A 22 -4.84 10.11 -1.84
CA GLY A 22 -5.74 11.27 -1.93
C GLY A 22 -5.13 12.58 -1.41
N HIS A 23 -4.06 12.50 -0.62
CA HIS A 23 -3.26 13.64 -0.17
C HIS A 23 -1.78 13.26 -0.03
N GLY A 24 -0.87 14.24 -0.09
CA GLY A 24 0.56 14.04 0.16
C GLY A 24 1.36 13.62 -1.09
N ALA A 25 2.51 12.99 -0.85
CA ALA A 25 3.45 12.60 -1.92
C ALA A 25 3.06 11.27 -2.58
N VAL A 26 3.44 11.12 -3.85
CA VAL A 26 3.37 9.84 -4.57
C VAL A 26 4.35 8.85 -3.92
N VAL A 27 3.94 7.60 -3.79
CA VAL A 27 4.71 6.54 -3.12
C VAL A 27 4.87 5.31 -4.01
N ASP A 28 5.83 4.47 -3.68
CA ASP A 28 6.10 3.21 -4.38
C ASP A 28 5.40 2.02 -3.69
N ALA A 29 5.53 0.84 -4.31
CA ALA A 29 5.00 -0.40 -3.76
C ALA A 29 5.61 -0.75 -2.39
N ALA A 30 6.88 -0.40 -2.15
CA ALA A 30 7.57 -0.71 -0.90
C ALA A 30 6.95 0.04 0.29
N PHE A 31 6.63 1.31 0.10
CA PHE A 31 5.93 2.11 1.10
C PHE A 31 4.54 1.53 1.41
N VAL A 32 3.77 1.16 0.38
CA VAL A 32 2.42 0.61 0.57
C VAL A 32 2.46 -0.72 1.33
N ARG A 33 3.42 -1.60 1.01
CA ARG A 33 3.66 -2.86 1.76
C ARG A 33 4.00 -2.59 3.22
N TRP A 34 4.89 -1.65 3.47
CA TRP A 34 5.26 -1.27 4.83
C TRP A 34 4.06 -0.76 5.63
N GLN A 35 3.23 0.12 5.04
CA GLN A 35 2.04 0.65 5.69
C GLN A 35 1.02 -0.48 5.98
N ALA A 36 0.82 -1.40 5.05
CA ALA A 36 -0.07 -2.55 5.25
C ALA A 36 0.38 -3.41 6.44
N ALA A 37 1.69 -3.69 6.54
CA ALA A 37 2.26 -4.41 7.68
C ALA A 37 2.09 -3.63 9.00
N TRP A 38 2.35 -2.32 9.00
CA TRP A 38 2.17 -1.47 10.18
C TRP A 38 0.71 -1.45 10.66
N LEU A 39 -0.26 -1.38 9.74
CA LEU A 39 -1.68 -1.43 10.06
C LEU A 39 -2.10 -2.79 10.61
N ALA A 40 -1.59 -3.88 10.02
CA ALA A 40 -1.88 -5.24 10.48
C ALA A 40 -1.37 -5.49 11.90
N ALA A 41 -0.23 -4.91 12.29
CA ALA A 41 0.33 -5.02 13.64
C ALA A 41 -0.44 -4.21 14.70
N ARG A 42 -1.38 -3.35 14.29
CA ARG A 42 -2.18 -2.48 15.17
C ARG A 42 -3.64 -2.93 15.30
N GLY A 43 -4.02 -3.98 14.57
CA GLY A 43 -5.36 -4.58 14.54
C GLY A 43 -5.48 -5.74 15.51
#